data_AF-A0A953U3T0-F1
#
_entry.id   AF-A0A953U3T0-F1
#
_cell.length_a   1.000
_cell.length_b   1.000
_cell.length_c   1.000
_cell.angle_alpha   90.00
_cell.angle_beta   90.00
_cell.angle_gamma   90.00
#
_symmetry.space_group_name_H-M   'P 1'
#
loop_
_entity.id
_entity.type
_entity.pdbx_description
1 polymer ?
#
loop_
_entity_poly.entity_id
_entity_poly.type
_entity_poly.pdbx_seq_one_letter_code
_entity_poly.pdbx_strand_id
1 'polypeptide(L)'
;MKVPRQPMPEQPPLLRAANFGEVNLGYSEELARQEAARCLECAKPICVNDCPVGVKVKEFVQLIVAGDFMGAAAKIREDNVLPAITGRVCPQEDHCEGGCLMGKKVTPLGIGYLERFVADYEQQHMDPKDIKKAPPSGKKVAIVGSGPSGLTAAGDLVQKGHEVHVFEALHELGGVLVYGIPEFRLPKQIIREQIDYMRAMGVQFETNVVVGKTVTINELMEGEGYDAVFIGTGAGLPQFMGIPGEHFNGVYSANEFLTRINLMHAYEFPKYDEPMVDFRGKDVAVIGGGNTALDAIRSALRLGARKAYVLYRRSEAEMPARKEEVKHAKQEGIEFHMLTAPVEFLADDKGWLKAARCVRMELGEPDASGRRRPVTIAGSEFDLPLSVAVIAIGTSANPLIQSTTPGLATNKRNYIEADVMTQRTSRRGVFAGGDIVTGSATVILAMGAGRRAAKSIHEYLTTGSW
;
A
#
# COMPACT_ATOMS: atom_id res chain seq x y z
N MET A 1 13.05 19.72 -24.85
CA MET A 1 11.61 19.42 -24.97
C MET A 1 10.87 20.71 -24.65
N LYS A 2 9.93 21.18 -25.49
CA LYS A 2 9.30 22.51 -25.32
C LYS A 2 8.17 22.53 -24.27
N VAL A 3 7.56 21.38 -23.98
CA VAL A 3 6.43 21.27 -23.04
C VAL A 3 6.94 20.81 -21.66
N PRO A 4 6.76 21.61 -20.59
CA PRO A 4 7.12 21.21 -19.22
C PRO A 4 6.21 20.09 -18.71
N ARG A 5 6.59 19.43 -17.60
CA ARG A 5 5.69 18.49 -16.92
C ARG A 5 4.46 19.24 -16.43
N GLN A 6 3.29 18.69 -16.73
CA GLN A 6 2.05 19.28 -16.25
C GLN A 6 1.98 19.11 -14.72
N PRO A 7 1.66 20.18 -13.98
CA PRO A 7 1.52 20.07 -12.53
C PRO A 7 0.23 19.31 -12.21
N MET A 8 0.28 18.39 -11.25
CA MET A 8 -0.92 17.79 -10.66
C MET A 8 -1.68 18.89 -9.92
N PRO A 9 -2.97 19.15 -10.23
CA PRO A 9 -3.79 20.02 -9.41
C PRO A 9 -3.89 19.45 -7.99
N GLU A 10 -3.61 20.28 -6.98
CA GLU A 10 -3.63 19.89 -5.57
C GLU A 10 -4.54 20.82 -4.78
N GLN A 11 -5.14 20.32 -3.70
CA GLN A 11 -5.77 21.18 -2.70
C GLN A 11 -4.73 22.15 -2.08
N PRO A 12 -5.12 23.40 -1.73
CA PRO A 12 -4.24 24.32 -1.02
C PRO A 12 -3.74 23.74 0.33
N PRO A 13 -2.44 23.88 0.69
CA PRO A 13 -1.88 23.22 1.86
C PRO A 13 -2.60 23.50 3.18
N LEU A 14 -2.96 24.77 3.43
CA LEU A 14 -3.69 25.15 4.66
C LEU A 14 -5.09 24.54 4.74
N LEU A 15 -5.77 24.36 3.60
CA LEU A 15 -7.11 23.77 3.57
C LEU A 15 -7.05 22.25 3.73
N ARG A 16 -6.13 21.58 3.01
CA ARG A 16 -6.01 20.11 3.03
C ARG A 16 -5.46 19.56 4.34
N ALA A 17 -4.72 20.37 5.11
CA ALA A 17 -4.25 20.00 6.44
C ALA A 17 -5.39 19.83 7.45
N ALA A 18 -6.60 20.31 7.15
CA ALA A 18 -7.77 20.28 8.03
C ALA A 18 -8.90 19.36 7.54
N ASN A 19 -8.67 18.54 6.50
CA ASN A 19 -9.68 17.61 6.00
C ASN A 19 -9.07 16.31 5.45
N PHE A 20 -9.87 15.25 5.37
CA PHE A 20 -9.47 13.94 4.86
C PHE A 20 -9.75 13.76 3.35
N GLY A 21 -10.16 14.82 2.63
CA GLY A 21 -10.36 14.77 1.19
C GLY A 21 -9.05 14.58 0.41
N GLU A 22 -9.15 14.01 -0.79
CA GLU A 22 -7.99 13.68 -1.63
C GLU A 22 -7.14 14.92 -1.95
N VAL A 23 -5.83 14.86 -1.66
CA VAL A 23 -4.92 15.99 -1.87
C VAL A 23 -4.71 16.29 -3.35
N ASN A 24 -4.41 15.26 -4.13
CA ASN A 24 -4.24 15.36 -5.58
C ASN A 24 -5.62 15.23 -6.25
N LEU A 25 -5.99 16.20 -7.07
CA LEU A 25 -7.34 16.30 -7.65
C LEU A 25 -7.48 15.63 -9.02
N GLY A 26 -6.37 15.12 -9.59
CA GLY A 26 -6.36 14.47 -10.89
C GLY A 26 -6.21 15.46 -12.05
N TYR A 27 -5.89 14.93 -13.23
CA TYR A 27 -5.81 15.72 -14.45
C TYR A 27 -7.18 15.92 -15.11
N SER A 28 -7.34 17.07 -15.77
CA SER A 28 -8.35 17.22 -16.82
C SER A 28 -7.90 16.51 -18.10
N GLU A 29 -8.84 16.29 -19.03
CA GLU A 29 -8.50 15.74 -20.35
C GLU A 29 -7.40 16.55 -21.06
N GLU A 30 -7.48 17.88 -20.99
CA GLU A 30 -6.48 18.77 -21.59
C GLU A 30 -5.09 18.55 -20.98
N LEU A 31 -4.98 18.54 -19.64
CA LEU A 31 -3.70 18.33 -18.96
C LEU A 31 -3.15 16.93 -19.23
N ALA A 32 -4.01 15.91 -19.23
CA ALA A 32 -3.62 14.54 -19.52
C ALA A 32 -3.07 14.41 -20.95
N ARG A 33 -3.72 15.02 -21.95
CA ARG A 33 -3.24 15.03 -23.34
C ARG A 33 -1.93 15.80 -23.50
N GLN A 34 -1.80 16.96 -22.85
CA GLN A 34 -0.55 17.74 -22.86
C GLN A 34 0.62 16.98 -22.22
N GLU A 35 0.38 16.30 -21.10
CA GLU A 35 1.39 15.48 -20.43
C GLU A 35 1.74 14.25 -21.28
N ALA A 36 0.75 13.55 -21.81
CA ALA A 36 0.93 12.38 -22.68
C ALA A 36 1.78 12.70 -23.93
N ALA A 37 1.58 13.88 -24.53
CA ALA A 37 2.34 14.35 -25.69
C ALA A 37 3.84 14.56 -25.42
N ARG A 38 4.28 14.52 -24.15
CA ARG A 38 5.71 14.58 -23.79
C ARG A 38 6.42 13.23 -23.97
N CYS A 39 5.69 12.13 -24.12
CA CYS A 39 6.28 10.80 -24.26
C CYS A 39 7.23 10.74 -25.46
N LEU A 40 8.44 10.17 -25.26
CA LEU A 40 9.45 10.03 -26.31
C LEU A 40 9.23 8.81 -27.22
N GLU A 41 8.19 8.02 -26.96
CA GLU A 41 7.86 6.81 -27.73
C GLU A 41 9.04 5.83 -27.90
N CYS A 42 9.85 5.72 -26.84
CA CYS A 42 11.12 4.98 -26.82
C CYS A 42 10.97 3.58 -27.44
N ALA A 43 11.88 3.20 -28.34
CA ALA A 43 11.89 1.89 -28.97
C ALA A 43 12.09 0.75 -27.95
N LYS A 44 12.82 1.02 -26.86
CA LYS A 44 13.01 0.11 -25.72
C LYS A 44 12.46 0.79 -24.45
N PRO A 45 11.17 0.61 -24.13
CA PRO A 45 10.54 1.33 -23.03
C PRO A 45 10.91 0.70 -21.68
N ILE A 46 11.96 1.21 -21.04
CA ILE A 46 12.40 0.77 -19.70
C ILE A 46 11.27 0.91 -18.66
N CYS A 47 10.41 1.93 -18.81
CA CYS A 47 9.25 2.14 -17.95
C CYS A 47 8.26 0.96 -17.90
N VAL A 48 8.24 0.08 -18.90
CA VAL A 48 7.45 -1.16 -18.90
C VAL A 48 8.16 -2.25 -18.09
N ASN A 49 9.48 -2.41 -18.29
CA ASN A 49 10.28 -3.42 -17.60
C ASN A 49 10.39 -3.16 -16.10
N ASP A 50 10.49 -1.89 -15.71
CA ASP A 50 10.60 -1.48 -14.30
C ASP A 50 9.24 -1.43 -13.60
N CYS A 51 8.14 -1.62 -14.32
CA CYS A 51 6.81 -1.77 -13.74
C CYS A 51 6.61 -3.23 -13.26
N PRO A 52 6.39 -3.48 -11.96
CA PRO A 52 6.24 -4.85 -11.45
C PRO A 52 5.07 -5.66 -12.01
N VAL A 53 4.08 -4.98 -12.58
CA VAL A 53 2.94 -5.60 -13.29
C VAL A 53 3.04 -5.44 -14.81
N GLY A 54 4.09 -4.81 -15.34
CA GLY A 54 4.38 -4.76 -16.77
C GLY A 54 3.44 -3.88 -17.61
N VAL A 55 2.85 -2.81 -17.04
CA VAL A 55 1.95 -1.90 -17.78
C VAL A 55 2.63 -1.37 -19.04
N LYS A 56 1.95 -1.52 -20.18
CA LYS A 56 2.43 -1.07 -21.50
C LYS A 56 2.29 0.44 -21.68
N VAL A 57 3.16 1.20 -20.99
CA VAL A 57 3.10 2.67 -20.90
C VAL A 57 2.99 3.36 -22.25
N LYS A 58 3.83 2.99 -23.21
CA LYS A 58 3.84 3.63 -24.54
C LYS A 58 2.47 3.53 -25.22
N GLU A 59 1.84 2.37 -25.14
CA GLU A 59 0.63 2.04 -25.88
C GLU A 59 -0.59 2.78 -25.31
N PHE A 60 -0.79 2.78 -23.99
CA PHE A 60 -1.91 3.53 -23.42
C PHE A 60 -1.72 5.05 -23.56
N VAL A 61 -0.47 5.54 -23.49
CA VAL A 61 -0.17 6.97 -23.66
C VAL A 61 -0.48 7.46 -25.08
N GLN A 62 -0.19 6.65 -26.11
CA GLN A 62 -0.57 6.97 -27.49
C GLN A 62 -2.09 7.08 -27.67
N LEU A 63 -2.85 6.23 -26.96
CA LEU A 63 -4.31 6.28 -26.96
C LEU A 63 -4.85 7.56 -26.27
N ILE A 64 -4.21 8.01 -25.17
CA ILE A 64 -4.52 9.32 -24.56
C ILE A 64 -4.28 10.47 -25.56
N VAL A 65 -3.15 10.46 -26.28
CA VAL A 65 -2.85 11.50 -27.29
C VAL A 65 -3.93 11.54 -28.38
N ALA A 66 -4.37 10.36 -28.83
CA ALA A 66 -5.45 10.20 -29.80
C ALA A 66 -6.85 10.58 -29.29
N GLY A 67 -7.02 10.74 -27.96
CA GLY A 67 -8.31 10.99 -27.33
C GLY A 67 -9.17 9.75 -27.08
N ASP A 68 -8.60 8.56 -27.24
CA ASP A 68 -9.27 7.28 -26.99
C ASP A 68 -8.99 6.80 -25.55
N PHE A 69 -9.66 7.41 -24.58
CA PHE A 69 -9.44 7.13 -23.16
C PHE A 69 -9.96 5.75 -22.74
N MET A 70 -11.08 5.30 -23.32
CA MET A 70 -11.60 3.94 -23.05
C MET A 70 -10.71 2.85 -23.64
N GLY A 71 -10.14 3.08 -24.82
CA GLY A 71 -9.10 2.22 -25.38
C GLY A 71 -7.85 2.21 -24.51
N ALA A 72 -7.41 3.37 -24.00
CA ALA A 72 -6.29 3.45 -23.06
C ALA A 72 -6.56 2.64 -21.79
N ALA A 73 -7.78 2.70 -21.25
CA ALA A 73 -8.14 1.97 -20.04
C ALA A 73 -8.19 0.45 -20.28
N ALA A 74 -8.77 0.02 -21.41
CA ALA A 74 -8.73 -1.37 -21.84
C ALA A 74 -7.29 -1.88 -21.98
N LYS A 75 -6.40 -1.02 -22.49
CA LYS A 75 -4.99 -1.35 -22.64
C LYS A 75 -4.28 -1.53 -21.31
N ILE A 76 -4.56 -0.68 -20.32
CA ILE A 76 -3.99 -0.81 -18.96
C ILE A 76 -4.51 -2.09 -18.29
N ARG A 77 -5.80 -2.41 -18.44
CA ARG A 77 -6.43 -3.60 -17.83
C ARG A 77 -5.89 -4.93 -18.31
N GLU A 78 -5.24 -4.97 -19.48
CA GLU A 78 -4.46 -6.15 -19.89
C GLU A 78 -3.41 -6.52 -18.83
N ASP A 79 -2.87 -5.51 -18.13
CA ASP A 79 -1.70 -5.64 -17.26
C ASP A 79 -1.93 -5.31 -15.79
N ASN A 80 -2.92 -4.49 -15.50
CA ASN A 80 -3.17 -3.97 -14.16
C ASN A 80 -4.68 -3.93 -13.89
N VAL A 81 -5.10 -4.70 -12.88
CA VAL A 81 -6.51 -4.80 -12.47
C VAL A 81 -6.92 -3.79 -11.38
N LEU A 82 -6.00 -2.93 -10.90
CA LEU A 82 -6.30 -1.85 -9.94
C LEU A 82 -5.64 -0.51 -10.35
N PRO A 83 -5.80 -0.03 -11.60
CA PRO A 83 -5.06 1.13 -12.10
C PRO A 83 -5.42 2.44 -11.39
N ALA A 84 -6.66 2.59 -10.92
CA ALA A 84 -7.08 3.73 -10.10
C ALA A 84 -6.33 3.79 -8.76
N ILE A 85 -5.84 2.67 -8.27
CA ILE A 85 -5.10 2.56 -7.01
C ILE A 85 -3.60 2.80 -7.28
N THR A 86 -3.01 2.08 -8.24
CA THR A 86 -1.57 2.20 -8.55
C THR A 86 -1.19 3.59 -9.03
N GLY A 87 -2.05 4.26 -9.82
CA GLY A 87 -1.82 5.63 -10.26
C GLY A 87 -1.71 6.63 -9.10
N ARG A 88 -2.29 6.31 -7.94
CA ARG A 88 -2.25 7.13 -6.71
C ARG A 88 -1.10 6.78 -5.78
N VAL A 89 -0.86 5.49 -5.54
CA VAL A 89 -0.03 5.06 -4.40
C VAL A 89 1.32 4.43 -4.77
N CYS A 90 1.57 4.14 -6.05
CA CYS A 90 2.87 3.64 -6.48
C CYS A 90 3.98 4.67 -6.18
N PRO A 91 5.16 4.25 -5.71
CA PRO A 91 6.35 5.10 -5.73
C PRO A 91 6.92 5.10 -7.15
N GLN A 92 6.33 5.89 -8.05
CA GLN A 92 6.69 5.86 -9.47
C GLN A 92 8.17 6.22 -9.69
N GLU A 93 8.75 7.03 -8.80
CA GLU A 93 10.16 7.42 -8.80
C GLU A 93 11.13 6.24 -8.69
N ASP A 94 10.69 5.12 -8.11
CA ASP A 94 11.46 3.89 -7.94
C ASP A 94 11.11 2.83 -8.99
N HIS A 95 10.18 3.14 -9.90
CA HIS A 95 9.65 2.23 -10.92
C HIS A 95 9.53 2.92 -12.29
N CYS A 96 8.32 3.05 -12.83
CA CYS A 96 8.08 3.47 -14.21
C CYS A 96 8.60 4.88 -14.54
N GLU A 97 8.48 5.83 -13.61
CA GLU A 97 9.00 7.20 -13.78
C GLU A 97 10.52 7.26 -13.53
N GLY A 98 11.03 6.44 -12.61
CA GLY A 98 12.47 6.26 -12.38
C GLY A 98 13.21 5.70 -13.61
N GLY A 99 12.59 4.75 -14.32
CA GLY A 99 13.08 4.18 -15.57
C GLY A 99 12.83 5.04 -16.82
N CYS A 100 12.10 6.15 -16.71
CA CYS A 100 11.76 7.00 -17.85
C CYS A 100 13.01 7.67 -18.42
N LEU A 101 13.30 7.47 -19.72
CA LEU A 101 14.49 8.02 -20.38
C LEU A 101 14.57 9.56 -20.30
N MET A 102 13.43 10.24 -20.24
CA MET A 102 13.34 11.69 -20.06
C MET A 102 14.01 12.14 -18.75
N GLY A 103 13.86 11.34 -17.69
CA GLY A 103 14.42 11.57 -16.34
C GLY A 103 15.92 11.83 -16.31
N LYS A 104 16.67 11.41 -17.34
CA LYS A 104 18.10 11.65 -17.47
C LYS A 104 18.48 13.11 -17.76
N LYS A 105 17.56 13.91 -18.31
CA LYS A 105 17.80 15.31 -18.71
C LYS A 105 16.77 16.29 -18.18
N VAL A 106 15.54 15.85 -17.99
CA VAL A 106 14.40 16.68 -17.57
C VAL A 106 13.47 15.84 -16.68
N THR A 107 12.43 16.46 -16.11
CA THR A 107 11.45 15.74 -15.30
C THR A 107 10.77 14.63 -16.12
N PRO A 108 10.64 13.39 -15.57
CA PRO A 108 10.05 12.27 -16.27
C PRO A 108 8.57 12.53 -16.64
N LEU A 109 8.05 11.70 -17.53
CA LEU A 109 6.63 11.64 -17.87
C LEU A 109 5.83 11.33 -16.58
N GLY A 110 4.71 12.02 -16.34
CA GLY A 110 3.81 11.76 -15.22
C GLY A 110 2.96 10.51 -15.44
N ILE A 111 3.60 9.35 -15.54
CA ILE A 111 2.97 8.06 -15.87
C ILE A 111 1.89 7.70 -14.85
N GLY A 112 2.17 7.86 -13.55
CA GLY A 112 1.18 7.56 -12.51
C GLY A 112 -0.07 8.43 -12.62
N TYR A 113 0.12 9.72 -12.95
CA TYR A 113 -0.98 10.66 -13.14
C TYR A 113 -1.81 10.36 -14.40
N LEU A 114 -1.17 9.91 -15.48
CA LEU A 114 -1.86 9.47 -16.70
C LEU A 114 -2.64 8.16 -16.47
N GLU A 115 -2.04 7.19 -15.75
CA GLU A 115 -2.72 5.96 -15.35
C GLU A 115 -3.95 6.26 -14.48
N ARG A 116 -3.79 7.14 -13.49
CA ARG A 116 -4.89 7.62 -12.66
C ARG A 116 -5.99 8.26 -13.50
N PHE A 117 -5.65 9.21 -14.38
CA PHE A 117 -6.63 9.90 -15.22
C PHE A 117 -7.46 8.92 -16.06
N VAL A 118 -6.79 7.96 -16.71
CA VAL A 118 -7.46 6.95 -17.53
C VAL A 118 -8.38 6.07 -16.69
N ALA A 119 -7.93 5.65 -15.51
CA ALA A 119 -8.73 4.82 -14.62
C ALA A 119 -9.95 5.57 -14.05
N ASP A 120 -9.77 6.83 -13.64
CA ASP A 120 -10.86 7.69 -13.15
C ASP A 120 -11.87 7.97 -14.28
N TYR A 121 -11.41 8.16 -15.52
CA TYR A 121 -12.28 8.32 -16.69
C TYR A 121 -13.08 7.05 -16.97
N GLU A 122 -12.44 5.88 -16.96
CA GLU A 122 -13.11 4.60 -17.15
C GLU A 122 -14.21 4.35 -16.12
N GLN A 123 -13.95 4.65 -14.85
CA GLN A 123 -14.94 4.47 -13.78
C GLN A 123 -16.24 5.23 -14.03
N GLN A 124 -16.15 6.38 -14.68
CA GLN A 124 -17.32 7.21 -15.00
C GLN A 124 -18.08 6.77 -16.25
N HIS A 125 -17.47 5.93 -17.11
CA HIS A 125 -17.98 5.66 -18.46
C HIS A 125 -18.17 4.17 -18.79
N MET A 126 -17.61 3.24 -18.02
CA MET A 126 -17.70 1.79 -18.26
C MET A 126 -18.83 1.12 -17.47
N ASP A 127 -19.61 0.26 -18.14
CA ASP A 127 -20.43 -0.75 -17.46
C ASP A 127 -19.54 -1.94 -17.05
N PRO A 128 -19.47 -2.30 -15.75
CA PRO A 128 -18.77 -3.50 -15.27
C PRO A 128 -19.07 -4.78 -16.06
N LYS A 129 -20.27 -4.91 -16.63
CA LYS A 129 -20.73 -6.10 -17.36
C LYS A 129 -20.03 -6.29 -18.70
N ASP A 130 -19.37 -5.27 -19.23
CA ASP A 130 -18.68 -5.32 -20.52
C ASP A 130 -17.30 -6.00 -20.42
N ILE A 131 -16.87 -6.38 -19.21
CA ILE A 131 -15.60 -7.08 -19.01
C ILE A 131 -15.73 -8.52 -19.53
N LYS A 132 -14.97 -8.82 -20.58
CA LYS A 132 -14.87 -10.17 -21.15
C LYS A 132 -14.09 -11.10 -20.22
N LYS A 133 -14.64 -12.28 -19.97
CA LYS A 133 -13.97 -13.38 -19.27
C LYS A 133 -13.92 -14.64 -20.15
N ALA A 134 -12.94 -15.49 -19.91
CA ALA A 134 -12.86 -16.80 -20.52
C ALA A 134 -14.05 -17.69 -20.07
N PRO A 135 -14.41 -18.74 -20.85
CA PRO A 135 -15.40 -19.72 -20.44
C PRO A 135 -15.05 -20.38 -19.09
N PRO A 136 -16.04 -20.87 -18.33
CA PRO A 136 -15.79 -21.54 -17.05
C PRO A 136 -14.77 -22.68 -17.19
N SER A 137 -13.73 -22.64 -16.36
CA SER A 137 -12.68 -23.68 -16.34
C SER A 137 -13.08 -24.93 -15.57
N GLY A 138 -14.14 -24.83 -14.74
CA GLY A 138 -14.54 -25.88 -13.80
C GLY A 138 -13.60 -26.02 -12.60
N LYS A 139 -12.71 -25.04 -12.37
CA LYS A 139 -11.72 -25.05 -11.29
C LYS A 139 -12.01 -23.96 -10.25
N LYS A 140 -11.85 -24.31 -8.97
CA LYS A 140 -12.16 -23.46 -7.82
C LYS A 140 -10.89 -23.01 -7.09
N VAL A 141 -10.76 -21.71 -6.84
CA VAL A 141 -9.59 -21.12 -6.17
C VAL A 141 -10.00 -20.30 -4.96
N ALA A 142 -9.39 -20.59 -3.81
CA ALA A 142 -9.52 -19.78 -2.61
C ALA A 142 -8.38 -18.76 -2.52
N ILE A 143 -8.73 -17.51 -2.23
CA ILE A 143 -7.79 -16.41 -1.99
C ILE A 143 -7.92 -16.00 -0.53
N VAL A 144 -6.84 -16.10 0.23
CA VAL A 144 -6.81 -15.76 1.66
C VAL A 144 -6.19 -14.37 1.82
N GLY A 145 -7.03 -13.38 2.13
CA GLY A 145 -6.68 -11.97 2.27
C GLY A 145 -7.11 -11.15 1.05
N SER A 146 -7.81 -10.05 1.30
CA SER A 146 -8.32 -9.13 0.28
C SER A 146 -7.41 -7.91 0.05
N GLY A 147 -6.12 -8.02 0.40
CA GLY A 147 -5.13 -6.98 0.10
C GLY A 147 -4.81 -6.87 -1.39
N PRO A 148 -3.91 -5.95 -1.80
CA PRO A 148 -3.56 -5.76 -3.21
C PRO A 148 -3.15 -7.04 -3.94
N SER A 149 -2.40 -7.92 -3.27
CA SER A 149 -1.96 -9.19 -3.87
C SER A 149 -3.14 -10.13 -4.13
N GLY A 150 -4.03 -10.29 -3.14
CA GLY A 150 -5.21 -11.14 -3.25
C GLY A 150 -6.22 -10.63 -4.27
N LEU A 151 -6.52 -9.33 -4.26
CA LEU A 151 -7.40 -8.70 -5.26
C LEU A 151 -6.82 -8.82 -6.67
N THR A 152 -5.50 -8.67 -6.83
CA THR A 152 -4.86 -8.87 -8.14
C THR A 152 -4.99 -10.32 -8.61
N ALA A 153 -4.68 -11.27 -7.74
CA ALA A 153 -4.81 -12.69 -8.06
C ALA A 153 -6.26 -13.05 -8.42
N ALA A 154 -7.23 -12.54 -7.65
CA ALA A 154 -8.65 -12.77 -7.89
C ALA A 154 -9.11 -12.20 -9.24
N GLY A 155 -8.75 -10.95 -9.55
CA GLY A 155 -9.07 -10.28 -10.81
C GLY A 155 -8.51 -11.02 -12.03
N ASP A 156 -7.26 -11.47 -11.97
CA ASP A 156 -6.63 -12.21 -13.07
C ASP A 156 -7.22 -13.62 -13.23
N LEU A 157 -7.54 -14.30 -12.13
CA LEU A 157 -8.07 -15.67 -12.16
C LEU A 157 -9.52 -15.74 -12.64
N VAL A 158 -10.36 -14.77 -12.25
CA VAL A 158 -11.77 -14.73 -12.72
C VAL A 158 -11.85 -14.46 -14.23
N GLN A 159 -10.95 -13.63 -14.76
CA GLN A 159 -10.85 -13.41 -16.21
C GLN A 159 -10.42 -14.68 -16.96
N LYS A 160 -9.72 -15.60 -16.30
CA LYS A 160 -9.31 -16.91 -16.83
C LYS A 160 -10.39 -17.99 -16.68
N GLY A 161 -11.58 -17.64 -16.21
CA GLY A 161 -12.74 -18.53 -16.13
C GLY A 161 -12.79 -19.40 -14.87
N HIS A 162 -11.90 -19.18 -13.90
CA HIS A 162 -11.93 -19.91 -12.63
C HIS A 162 -13.01 -19.37 -11.70
N GLU A 163 -13.57 -20.24 -10.87
CA GLU A 163 -14.41 -19.84 -9.74
C GLU A 163 -13.49 -19.35 -8.61
N VAL A 164 -13.65 -18.09 -8.21
CA VAL A 164 -12.76 -17.43 -7.26
C VAL A 164 -13.54 -17.00 -6.02
N HIS A 165 -13.08 -17.45 -4.86
CA HIS A 165 -13.60 -17.00 -3.55
C HIS A 165 -12.48 -16.33 -2.74
N VAL A 166 -12.71 -15.09 -2.31
CA VAL A 166 -11.80 -14.31 -1.48
C VAL A 166 -12.30 -14.28 -0.04
N PHE A 167 -11.49 -14.78 0.89
CA PHE A 167 -11.74 -14.76 2.33
C PHE A 167 -10.97 -13.61 2.98
N GLU A 168 -11.65 -12.78 3.76
CA GLU A 168 -11.09 -11.63 4.46
C GLU A 168 -11.39 -11.67 5.96
N ALA A 169 -10.38 -11.41 6.78
CA ALA A 169 -10.50 -11.45 8.23
C ALA A 169 -11.28 -10.24 8.77
N LEU A 170 -11.12 -9.07 8.16
CA LEU A 170 -11.81 -7.85 8.55
C LEU A 170 -13.24 -7.80 7.97
N HIS A 171 -14.03 -6.84 8.46
CA HIS A 171 -15.39 -6.58 7.98
C HIS A 171 -15.42 -5.79 6.66
N GLU A 172 -14.30 -5.16 6.27
CA GLU A 172 -14.13 -4.51 4.97
C GLU A 172 -12.99 -5.15 4.15
N LEU A 173 -13.15 -5.10 2.83
CA LEU A 173 -12.23 -5.66 1.84
C LEU A 173 -11.21 -4.62 1.38
N GLY A 174 -9.96 -5.02 1.13
CA GLY A 174 -8.91 -4.17 0.55
C GLY A 174 -7.60 -4.17 1.34
N GLY A 175 -7.57 -4.77 2.52
CA GLY A 175 -6.38 -4.81 3.38
C GLY A 175 -5.83 -3.40 3.66
N VAL A 176 -4.52 -3.21 3.48
CA VAL A 176 -3.84 -1.92 3.74
C VAL A 176 -4.42 -0.75 2.94
N LEU A 177 -5.07 -1.03 1.80
CA LEU A 177 -5.75 -0.01 1.00
C LEU A 177 -6.90 0.63 1.78
N VAL A 178 -7.57 -0.13 2.65
CA VAL A 178 -8.67 0.35 3.51
C VAL A 178 -8.16 0.76 4.88
N TYR A 179 -7.53 -0.11 5.66
CA TYR A 179 -7.18 0.23 7.05
C TYR A 179 -5.91 1.07 7.18
N GLY A 180 -5.03 1.10 6.16
CA GLY A 180 -3.70 1.71 6.25
C GLY A 180 -3.59 3.07 5.56
N ILE A 181 -3.83 3.11 4.25
CA ILE A 181 -3.65 4.30 3.42
C ILE A 181 -4.83 5.26 3.64
N PRO A 182 -4.66 6.51 4.11
CA PRO A 182 -5.80 7.39 4.40
C PRO A 182 -6.55 7.89 3.16
N GLU A 183 -7.79 8.33 3.38
CA GLU A 183 -8.70 8.87 2.34
C GLU A 183 -8.07 10.00 1.53
N PHE A 184 -7.25 10.84 2.17
CA PHE A 184 -6.59 11.99 1.52
C PHE A 184 -5.54 11.57 0.46
N ARG A 185 -5.16 10.29 0.42
CA ARG A 185 -4.22 9.70 -0.54
C ARG A 185 -4.88 8.66 -1.43
N LEU A 186 -5.80 7.88 -0.88
CA LEU A 186 -6.55 6.86 -1.60
C LEU A 186 -8.01 6.86 -1.13
N PRO A 187 -8.91 7.49 -1.89
CA PRO A 187 -10.33 7.48 -1.58
C PRO A 187 -10.89 6.05 -1.48
N LYS A 188 -11.64 5.74 -0.42
CA LYS A 188 -12.16 4.37 -0.20
C LYS A 188 -13.21 3.98 -1.22
N GLN A 189 -13.93 4.97 -1.74
CA GLN A 189 -14.91 4.76 -2.79
C GLN A 189 -14.30 4.08 -4.02
N ILE A 190 -13.08 4.44 -4.40
CA ILE A 190 -12.35 3.82 -5.51
C ILE A 190 -12.13 2.33 -5.25
N ILE A 191 -11.75 1.97 -4.02
CA ILE A 191 -11.51 0.57 -3.64
C ILE A 191 -12.81 -0.23 -3.73
N ARG A 192 -13.92 0.32 -3.21
CA ARG A 192 -15.24 -0.30 -3.27
C ARG A 192 -15.68 -0.53 -4.71
N GLU A 193 -15.51 0.46 -5.59
CA GLU A 193 -15.81 0.32 -7.02
C GLU A 193 -14.96 -0.76 -7.69
N GLN A 194 -13.64 -0.82 -7.42
CA GLN A 194 -12.77 -1.89 -7.92
C GLN A 194 -13.24 -3.28 -7.47
N ILE A 195 -13.69 -3.42 -6.22
CA ILE A 195 -14.25 -4.68 -5.73
C ILE A 195 -15.59 -5.00 -6.40
N ASP A 196 -16.44 -4.00 -6.64
CA ASP A 196 -17.73 -4.20 -7.30
C ASP A 196 -17.56 -4.61 -8.77
N TYR A 197 -16.54 -4.09 -9.47
CA TYR A 197 -16.12 -4.63 -10.78
C TYR A 197 -15.75 -6.12 -10.69
N MET A 198 -15.00 -6.53 -9.66
CA MET A 198 -14.65 -7.93 -9.46
C MET A 198 -15.86 -8.80 -9.12
N ARG A 199 -16.81 -8.30 -8.30
CA ARG A 199 -18.09 -8.97 -8.04
C ARG A 199 -18.89 -9.16 -9.32
N ALA A 200 -18.97 -8.13 -10.18
CA ALA A 200 -19.65 -8.21 -11.47
C ALA A 200 -19.02 -9.26 -12.40
N MET A 201 -17.70 -9.47 -12.32
CA MET A 201 -17.03 -10.56 -13.04
C MET A 201 -17.34 -11.95 -12.47
N GLY A 202 -17.81 -12.03 -11.22
CA GLY A 202 -18.19 -13.26 -10.53
C GLY A 202 -17.26 -13.67 -9.38
N VAL A 203 -16.37 -12.78 -8.91
CA VAL A 203 -15.58 -13.04 -7.71
C VAL A 203 -16.50 -13.01 -6.49
N GLN A 204 -16.45 -14.07 -5.69
CA GLN A 204 -17.12 -14.15 -4.40
C GLN A 204 -16.21 -13.58 -3.31
N PHE A 205 -16.80 -12.87 -2.36
CA PHE A 205 -16.08 -12.28 -1.23
C PHE A 205 -16.81 -12.63 0.07
N GLU A 206 -16.07 -13.10 1.05
CA GLU A 206 -16.57 -13.39 2.40
C GLU A 206 -15.68 -12.70 3.43
N THR A 207 -16.28 -11.78 4.19
CA THR A 207 -15.62 -11.00 5.24
C THR A 207 -15.82 -11.64 6.60
N ASN A 208 -15.06 -11.19 7.60
CA ASN A 208 -15.07 -11.75 8.96
C ASN A 208 -14.65 -13.23 9.04
N VAL A 209 -13.88 -13.73 8.07
CA VAL A 209 -13.34 -15.09 8.04
C VAL A 209 -11.85 -15.06 8.35
N VAL A 210 -11.51 -15.43 9.59
CA VAL A 210 -10.13 -15.51 10.03
C VAL A 210 -9.58 -16.89 9.69
N VAL A 211 -8.99 -17.03 8.50
CA VAL A 211 -8.36 -18.30 8.08
C VAL A 211 -7.21 -18.67 9.03
N GLY A 212 -7.21 -19.92 9.49
CA GLY A 212 -6.43 -20.45 10.61
C GLY A 212 -7.17 -20.44 11.97
N LYS A 213 -8.37 -19.85 12.03
CA LYS A 213 -9.28 -19.92 13.19
C LYS A 213 -10.69 -20.37 12.79
N THR A 214 -11.34 -19.65 11.88
CA THR A 214 -12.68 -19.95 11.38
C THR A 214 -12.68 -21.18 10.48
N VAL A 215 -11.69 -21.26 9.60
CA VAL A 215 -11.43 -22.38 8.68
C VAL A 215 -9.92 -22.46 8.45
N THR A 216 -9.37 -23.64 8.22
CA THR A 216 -7.94 -23.87 7.93
C THR A 216 -7.70 -24.07 6.44
N ILE A 217 -6.44 -23.96 6.00
CA ILE A 217 -6.06 -24.26 4.61
C ILE A 217 -6.38 -25.71 4.22
N ASN A 218 -6.28 -26.66 5.18
CA ASN A 218 -6.67 -28.05 4.95
C ASN A 218 -8.17 -28.16 4.67
N GLU A 219 -9.00 -27.52 5.48
CA GLU A 219 -10.46 -27.59 5.33
C GLU A 219 -10.92 -26.94 4.01
N LEU A 220 -10.29 -25.83 3.59
CA LEU A 220 -10.54 -25.25 2.27
C LEU A 220 -10.23 -26.27 1.15
N MET A 221 -9.06 -26.90 1.18
CA MET A 221 -8.65 -27.81 0.10
C MET A 221 -9.41 -29.15 0.12
N GLU A 222 -9.53 -29.79 1.29
CA GLU A 222 -10.01 -31.17 1.45
C GLU A 222 -11.52 -31.22 1.76
N GLY A 223 -12.05 -30.24 2.48
CA GLY A 223 -13.46 -30.19 2.89
C GLY A 223 -14.33 -29.40 1.91
N GLU A 224 -13.86 -28.23 1.45
CA GLU A 224 -14.63 -27.34 0.58
C GLU A 224 -14.29 -27.47 -0.92
N GLY A 225 -13.33 -28.36 -1.25
CA GLY A 225 -13.01 -28.76 -2.62
C GLY A 225 -12.32 -27.69 -3.46
N TYR A 226 -11.57 -26.77 -2.85
CA TYR A 226 -10.75 -25.80 -3.59
C TYR A 226 -9.55 -26.50 -4.26
N ASP A 227 -9.42 -26.39 -5.59
CA ASP A 227 -8.31 -26.99 -6.35
C ASP A 227 -6.95 -26.30 -6.08
N ALA A 228 -6.99 -25.02 -5.68
CA ALA A 228 -5.81 -24.24 -5.31
C ALA A 228 -6.13 -23.17 -4.26
N VAL A 229 -5.13 -22.80 -3.47
CA VAL A 229 -5.21 -21.71 -2.48
C VAL A 229 -4.08 -20.71 -2.70
N PHE A 230 -4.39 -19.42 -2.67
CA PHE A 230 -3.40 -18.34 -2.65
C PHE A 230 -3.44 -17.59 -1.31
N ILE A 231 -2.29 -17.48 -0.65
CA ILE A 231 -2.12 -16.77 0.62
C ILE A 231 -1.55 -15.37 0.36
N GLY A 232 -2.37 -14.35 0.56
CA GLY A 232 -2.06 -12.94 0.35
C GLY A 232 -2.31 -12.07 1.59
N THR A 233 -2.10 -12.62 2.79
CA THR A 233 -2.44 -11.98 4.08
C THR A 233 -1.54 -10.82 4.51
N GLY A 234 -0.45 -10.59 3.77
CA GLY A 234 0.51 -9.53 4.06
C GLY A 234 1.24 -9.67 5.40
N ALA A 235 1.88 -8.58 5.83
CA ALA A 235 2.63 -8.48 7.08
C ALA A 235 1.93 -7.48 8.03
N GLY A 236 0.93 -7.94 8.78
CA GLY A 236 0.04 -7.09 9.58
C GLY A 236 0.42 -6.93 11.05
N LEU A 237 1.41 -7.67 11.57
CA LEU A 237 1.72 -7.65 13.01
C LEU A 237 2.66 -6.47 13.35
N PRO A 238 2.25 -5.50 14.18
CA PRO A 238 3.07 -4.31 14.46
C PRO A 238 4.36 -4.65 15.21
N GLN A 239 5.41 -3.91 14.93
CA GLN A 239 6.65 -3.95 15.71
C GLN A 239 6.74 -2.75 16.65
N PHE A 240 7.20 -3.01 17.87
CA PHE A 240 7.52 -2.01 18.88
C PHE A 240 9.04 -1.87 19.02
N MET A 241 9.50 -0.74 19.54
CA MET A 241 10.92 -0.44 19.71
C MET A 241 11.53 -1.25 20.85
N GLY A 242 10.73 -1.67 21.83
CA GLY A 242 11.20 -2.36 23.03
C GLY A 242 11.86 -1.41 24.03
N ILE A 243 11.41 -0.15 24.07
CA ILE A 243 11.93 0.89 24.97
C ILE A 243 10.98 1.10 26.17
N PRO A 244 11.47 1.63 27.30
CA PRO A 244 10.61 1.94 28.44
C PRO A 244 9.50 2.94 28.06
N GLY A 245 8.30 2.72 28.61
CA GLY A 245 7.15 3.63 28.47
C GLY A 245 6.27 3.43 27.23
N GLU A 246 6.50 2.41 26.39
CA GLU A 246 5.65 2.12 25.22
C GLU A 246 4.19 1.76 25.54
N HIS A 247 3.88 1.46 26.81
CA HIS A 247 2.56 1.08 27.29
C HIS A 247 1.73 2.26 27.83
N PHE A 248 2.28 3.48 27.83
CA PHE A 248 1.58 4.65 28.37
C PHE A 248 0.40 5.08 27.51
N ASN A 249 -0.59 5.72 28.16
CA ASN A 249 -1.73 6.30 27.45
C ASN A 249 -1.24 7.38 26.48
N GLY A 250 -1.70 7.32 25.23
CA GLY A 250 -1.26 8.21 24.15
C GLY A 250 -0.11 7.65 23.31
N VAL A 251 0.42 6.46 23.62
CA VAL A 251 1.31 5.72 22.72
C VAL A 251 0.50 4.74 21.89
N TYR A 252 0.63 4.80 20.57
CA TYR A 252 -0.06 3.92 19.62
C TYR A 252 0.94 3.15 18.76
N SER A 253 0.56 1.95 18.33
CA SER A 253 1.12 1.42 17.08
C SER A 253 0.49 2.14 15.89
N ALA A 254 1.23 2.33 14.79
CA ALA A 254 0.65 2.92 13.59
C ALA A 254 -0.50 2.08 13.02
N ASN A 255 -0.44 0.76 13.17
CA ASN A 255 -1.52 -0.15 12.77
C ASN A 255 -2.82 0.17 13.53
N GLU A 256 -2.76 0.30 14.86
CA GLU A 256 -3.94 0.67 15.65
C GLU A 256 -4.44 2.07 15.26
N PHE A 257 -3.55 3.06 15.24
CA PHE A 257 -3.91 4.44 14.98
C PHE A 257 -4.58 4.61 13.61
N LEU A 258 -3.98 4.06 12.55
CA LEU A 258 -4.52 4.14 11.20
C LEU A 258 -5.78 3.28 11.04
N THR A 259 -5.89 2.14 11.71
CA THR A 259 -7.12 1.33 11.68
C THR A 259 -8.29 2.09 12.31
N ARG A 260 -8.09 2.72 13.48
CA ARG A 260 -9.12 3.57 14.12
C ARG A 260 -9.58 4.69 13.18
N ILE A 261 -8.64 5.34 12.50
CA ILE A 261 -8.95 6.47 11.61
C ILE A 261 -9.62 5.99 10.33
N ASN A 262 -9.01 5.05 9.62
CA ASN A 262 -9.36 4.74 8.24
C ASN A 262 -10.45 3.68 8.12
N LEU A 263 -10.43 2.65 8.98
CA LEU A 263 -11.42 1.57 8.95
C LEU A 263 -12.61 1.90 9.86
N MET A 264 -12.33 2.43 11.05
CA MET A 264 -13.37 2.69 12.05
C MET A 264 -13.90 4.13 12.03
N HIS A 265 -13.40 4.99 11.13
CA HIS A 265 -13.84 6.37 10.95
C HIS A 265 -13.80 7.23 12.23
N ALA A 266 -12.82 7.02 13.11
CA ALA A 266 -12.71 7.72 14.40
C ALA A 266 -12.58 9.26 14.27
N TYR A 267 -12.20 9.78 13.10
CA TYR A 267 -12.16 11.23 12.83
C TYR A 267 -13.57 11.86 12.67
N GLU A 268 -14.62 11.05 12.57
CA GLU A 268 -16.03 11.49 12.49
C GLU A 268 -16.79 11.27 13.82
N PHE A 269 -16.12 10.89 14.91
CA PHE A 269 -16.75 10.72 16.23
C PHE A 269 -17.55 11.98 16.65
N PRO A 270 -18.78 11.86 17.17
CA PRO A 270 -19.50 10.64 17.57
C PRO A 270 -20.43 10.05 16.49
N LYS A 271 -20.29 10.42 15.20
CA LYS A 271 -21.09 9.80 14.13
C LYS A 271 -20.78 8.31 13.98
N TYR A 272 -19.51 7.94 14.22
CA TYR A 272 -19.06 6.56 14.41
C TYR A 272 -18.64 6.37 15.85
N ASP A 273 -18.85 5.17 16.38
CA ASP A 273 -18.71 4.88 17.82
C ASP A 273 -17.25 4.73 18.28
N GLU A 274 -16.30 4.62 17.35
CA GLU A 274 -14.89 4.38 17.69
C GLU A 274 -14.26 5.61 18.36
N PRO A 275 -13.85 5.51 19.64
CA PRO A 275 -13.20 6.61 20.31
C PRO A 275 -11.71 6.69 19.95
N MET A 276 -11.15 7.88 20.13
CA MET A 276 -9.72 8.12 20.03
C MET A 276 -9.32 9.26 20.96
N VAL A 277 -8.03 9.33 21.31
CA VAL A 277 -7.47 10.47 22.04
C VAL A 277 -7.80 11.76 21.29
N ASP A 278 -8.25 12.80 22.00
CA ASP A 278 -8.43 14.13 21.41
C ASP A 278 -7.07 14.73 21.05
N PHE A 279 -6.85 15.05 19.78
CA PHE A 279 -5.60 15.61 19.26
C PHE A 279 -5.52 17.14 19.37
N ARG A 280 -6.65 17.82 19.63
CA ARG A 280 -6.72 19.28 19.60
C ARG A 280 -5.77 19.89 20.63
N GLY A 281 -4.89 20.76 20.14
CA GLY A 281 -3.93 21.47 21.00
C GLY A 281 -2.74 20.62 21.47
N LYS A 282 -2.64 19.35 21.07
CA LYS A 282 -1.57 18.44 21.49
C LYS A 282 -0.39 18.45 20.53
N ASP A 283 0.78 18.22 21.09
CA ASP A 283 2.01 17.99 20.33
C ASP A 283 2.16 16.47 20.11
N VAL A 284 2.39 16.07 18.86
CA VAL A 284 2.35 14.66 18.44
C VAL A 284 3.61 14.30 17.70
N ALA A 285 4.16 13.13 17.98
CA ALA A 285 5.27 12.57 17.22
C ALA A 285 4.91 11.23 16.58
N VAL A 286 5.44 11.01 15.38
CA VAL A 286 5.47 9.69 14.75
C VAL A 286 6.91 9.23 14.62
N ILE A 287 7.17 7.98 15.01
CA ILE A 287 8.49 7.37 14.97
C ILE A 287 8.58 6.51 13.71
N GLY A 288 9.35 6.98 12.72
CA GLY A 288 9.50 6.28 11.44
C GLY A 288 9.73 7.26 10.29
N GLY A 289 10.06 6.71 9.11
CA GLY A 289 10.27 7.50 7.89
C GLY A 289 9.60 6.90 6.65
N GLY A 290 8.77 5.87 6.81
CA GLY A 290 8.03 5.27 5.69
C GLY A 290 6.70 5.96 5.42
N ASN A 291 5.99 5.50 4.39
CA ASN A 291 4.65 6.00 4.06
C ASN A 291 3.68 5.87 5.25
N THR A 292 3.75 4.77 6.01
CA THR A 292 2.97 4.59 7.25
C THR A 292 3.21 5.72 8.26
N ALA A 293 4.45 6.21 8.37
CA ALA A 293 4.77 7.30 9.27
C ALA A 293 4.17 8.62 8.78
N LEU A 294 4.27 8.90 7.48
CA LEU A 294 3.68 10.09 6.87
C LEU A 294 2.15 10.08 6.91
N ASP A 295 1.53 8.93 6.63
CA ASP A 295 0.09 8.74 6.71
C ASP A 295 -0.42 8.98 8.14
N ALA A 296 0.30 8.47 9.15
CA ALA A 296 -0.04 8.68 10.56
C ALA A 296 0.11 10.16 10.97
N ILE A 297 1.25 10.80 10.70
CA ILE A 297 1.47 12.17 11.17
C ILE A 297 0.55 13.19 10.46
N ARG A 298 0.26 12.97 9.17
CA ARG A 298 -0.67 13.80 8.40
C ARG A 298 -2.12 13.62 8.84
N SER A 299 -2.49 12.41 9.28
CA SER A 299 -3.77 12.14 9.92
C SER A 299 -3.86 12.82 11.29
N ALA A 300 -2.81 12.76 12.11
CA ALA A 300 -2.76 13.45 13.41
C ALA A 300 -2.92 14.97 13.26
N LEU A 301 -2.30 15.57 12.25
CA LEU A 301 -2.47 16.99 11.92
C LEU A 301 -3.93 17.33 11.59
N ARG A 302 -4.58 16.51 10.77
CA ARG A 302 -6.01 16.67 10.39
C ARG A 302 -6.97 16.52 11.56
N LEU A 303 -6.56 15.82 12.61
CA LEU A 303 -7.30 15.70 13.87
C LEU A 303 -7.11 16.91 14.81
N GLY A 304 -6.33 17.92 14.41
CA GLY A 304 -6.14 19.16 15.15
C GLY A 304 -4.90 19.21 16.04
N ALA A 305 -3.91 18.36 15.80
CA ALA A 305 -2.62 18.45 16.48
C ALA A 305 -2.03 19.86 16.33
N ARG A 306 -1.53 20.42 17.43
CA ARG A 306 -0.89 21.74 17.45
C ARG A 306 0.47 21.71 16.77
N LYS A 307 1.27 20.68 17.07
CA LYS A 307 2.56 20.40 16.44
C LYS A 307 2.64 18.93 16.08
N ALA A 308 3.28 18.68 14.94
CA ALA A 308 3.36 17.37 14.33
C ALA A 308 4.82 17.07 13.95
N TYR A 309 5.41 16.08 14.60
CA TYR A 309 6.81 15.71 14.46
C TYR A 309 6.98 14.36 13.77
N VAL A 310 7.87 14.29 12.78
CA VAL A 310 8.42 13.03 12.30
C VAL A 310 9.79 12.82 12.95
N LEU A 311 9.92 11.82 13.81
CA LEU A 311 11.18 11.41 14.41
C LEU A 311 11.79 10.29 13.56
N TYR A 312 12.86 10.61 12.83
CA TYR A 312 13.52 9.65 11.97
C TYR A 312 15.00 9.50 12.32
N ARG A 313 15.43 8.26 12.56
CA ARG A 313 16.80 7.95 12.99
C ARG A 313 17.87 8.15 11.90
N ARG A 314 17.49 8.39 10.64
CA ARG A 314 18.41 8.62 9.50
C ARG A 314 18.18 10.00 8.90
N SER A 315 18.85 10.31 7.78
CA SER A 315 18.62 11.55 7.05
C SER A 315 17.45 11.42 6.06
N GLU A 316 17.03 12.55 5.51
CA GLU A 316 16.00 12.60 4.46
C GLU A 316 16.35 11.75 3.24
N ALA A 317 17.64 11.65 2.88
CA ALA A 317 18.09 10.86 1.73
C ALA A 317 17.84 9.35 1.90
N GLU A 318 17.81 8.85 3.14
CA GLU A 318 17.49 7.44 3.43
C GLU A 318 16.00 7.22 3.74
N MET A 319 15.14 8.24 3.60
CA MET A 319 13.71 8.12 3.90
C MET A 319 13.02 7.24 2.86
N PRO A 320 12.37 6.12 3.27
CA PRO A 320 11.71 5.21 2.32
C PRO A 320 10.31 5.67 1.90
N ALA A 321 9.80 6.79 2.42
CA ALA A 321 8.52 7.33 2.00
C ALA A 321 8.57 7.90 0.58
N ARG A 322 7.42 7.87 -0.10
CA ARG A 322 7.25 8.43 -1.43
C ARG A 322 7.50 9.94 -1.40
N LYS A 323 8.30 10.44 -2.35
CA LYS A 323 8.81 11.82 -2.36
C LYS A 323 7.68 12.86 -2.43
N GLU A 324 6.61 12.54 -3.15
CA GLU A 324 5.41 13.40 -3.22
C GLU A 324 4.76 13.56 -1.83
N GLU A 325 4.70 12.49 -1.04
CA GLU A 325 4.10 12.54 0.30
C GLU A 325 4.99 13.32 1.29
N VAL A 326 6.32 13.21 1.15
CA VAL A 326 7.28 14.03 1.92
C VAL A 326 7.09 15.52 1.59
N LYS A 327 6.96 15.86 0.30
CA LYS A 327 6.65 17.23 -0.16
C LYS A 327 5.34 17.71 0.46
N HIS A 328 4.27 16.91 0.38
CA HIS A 328 2.97 17.29 0.92
C HIS A 328 3.00 17.48 2.44
N ALA A 329 3.67 16.59 3.17
CA ALA A 329 3.85 16.71 4.61
C ALA A 329 4.57 18.02 5.02
N LYS A 330 5.64 18.38 4.31
CA LYS A 330 6.35 19.65 4.54
C LYS A 330 5.47 20.87 4.25
N GLN A 331 4.71 20.83 3.16
CA GLN A 331 3.77 21.91 2.81
C GLN A 331 2.63 22.06 3.81
N GLU A 332 2.22 20.96 4.46
CA GLU A 332 1.21 20.93 5.52
C GLU A 332 1.77 21.43 6.88
N GLY A 333 3.09 21.68 6.99
CA GLY A 333 3.71 22.24 8.19
C GLY A 333 4.26 21.21 9.18
N ILE A 334 4.41 19.95 8.77
CA ILE A 334 5.00 18.89 9.61
C ILE A 334 6.50 19.13 9.80
N GLU A 335 6.96 19.03 11.04
CA GLU A 335 8.35 19.22 11.43
C GLU A 335 9.11 17.89 11.38
N PHE A 336 10.21 17.85 10.62
CA PHE A 336 11.03 16.64 10.48
C PHE A 336 12.27 16.71 11.37
N HIS A 337 12.31 15.85 12.39
CA HIS A 337 13.47 15.65 13.27
C HIS A 337 14.27 14.47 12.75
N MET A 338 15.14 14.75 11.79
CA MET A 338 16.11 13.78 11.26
C MET A 338 17.17 13.45 12.30
N LEU A 339 17.85 12.33 12.10
CA LEU A 339 18.91 11.84 13.00
C LEU A 339 18.50 11.88 14.47
N THR A 340 17.25 11.49 14.75
CA THR A 340 16.66 11.54 16.09
C THR A 340 15.93 10.23 16.34
N ALA A 341 16.17 9.59 17.47
CA ALA A 341 15.37 8.42 17.90
C ALA A 341 15.02 8.51 19.38
N PRO A 342 13.78 8.15 19.76
CA PRO A 342 13.43 8.01 21.16
C PRO A 342 14.10 6.77 21.78
N VAL A 343 14.50 6.90 23.04
CA VAL A 343 15.09 5.84 23.86
C VAL A 343 14.25 5.52 25.09
N GLU A 344 13.31 6.40 25.44
CA GLU A 344 12.36 6.23 26.54
C GLU A 344 11.16 7.17 26.34
N PHE A 345 9.95 6.71 26.64
CA PHE A 345 8.77 7.56 26.80
C PHE A 345 8.59 7.92 28.27
N LEU A 346 8.19 9.17 28.55
CA LEU A 346 8.01 9.71 29.89
C LEU A 346 6.53 10.03 30.13
N ALA A 347 5.98 9.57 31.24
CA ALA A 347 4.59 9.82 31.63
C ALA A 347 4.43 10.85 32.76
N ASP A 348 3.22 11.37 32.89
CA ASP A 348 2.76 12.05 34.08
C ASP A 348 2.38 11.08 35.21
N ASP A 349 1.89 11.62 36.33
CA ASP A 349 1.44 10.88 37.51
C ASP A 349 0.21 9.99 37.26
N LYS A 350 -0.47 10.17 36.13
CA LYS A 350 -1.66 9.41 35.70
C LYS A 350 -1.35 8.41 34.59
N GLY A 351 -0.09 8.22 34.23
CA GLY A 351 0.33 7.30 33.18
C GLY A 351 0.05 7.79 31.76
N TRP A 352 -0.16 9.09 31.56
CA TRP A 352 -0.26 9.72 30.24
C TRP A 352 1.08 10.19 29.74
N LEU A 353 1.35 9.94 28.46
CA LEU A 353 2.53 10.40 27.78
C LEU A 353 2.68 11.93 27.88
N LYS A 354 3.85 12.38 28.32
CA LYS A 354 4.19 13.80 28.51
C LYS A 354 5.41 14.23 27.69
N ALA A 355 6.33 13.31 27.43
CA ALA A 355 7.52 13.56 26.61
C ALA A 355 8.11 12.25 26.05
N ALA A 356 8.95 12.38 25.03
CA ALA A 356 9.88 11.33 24.63
C ALA A 356 11.33 11.78 24.87
N ARG A 357 12.09 11.00 25.63
CA ARG A 357 13.54 11.16 25.71
C ARG A 357 14.17 10.64 24.44
N CYS A 358 14.83 11.53 23.72
CA CYS A 358 15.44 11.26 22.43
C CYS A 358 16.96 11.38 22.51
N VAL A 359 17.64 10.73 21.57
CA VAL A 359 19.08 10.91 21.33
C VAL A 359 19.31 11.37 19.91
N ARG A 360 20.42 12.08 19.68
CA ARG A 360 20.91 12.39 18.34
C ARG A 360 21.65 11.20 17.76
N MET A 361 21.56 11.08 16.45
CA MET A 361 22.20 10.05 15.65
C MET A 361 23.21 10.68 14.70
N GLU A 362 24.19 9.89 14.28
CA GLU A 362 24.99 10.15 13.08
C GLU A 362 24.89 8.98 12.11
N LEU A 363 25.24 9.21 10.85
CA LEU A 363 25.21 8.16 9.84
C LEU A 363 26.57 7.45 9.78
N GLY A 364 26.58 6.16 10.06
CA GLY A 364 27.72 5.27 9.81
C GLY A 364 27.71 4.70 8.38
N GLU A 365 28.30 3.51 8.25
CA GLU A 365 28.38 2.78 6.98
C GLU A 365 27.01 2.27 6.49
N PRO A 366 26.82 2.09 5.17
CA PRO A 366 25.65 1.44 4.60
C PRO A 366 25.36 0.05 5.20
N ASP A 367 24.08 -0.24 5.44
CA ASP A 367 23.59 -1.58 5.78
C ASP A 367 23.33 -2.44 4.52
N ALA A 368 22.85 -3.66 4.71
CA ALA A 368 22.54 -4.59 3.61
C ALA A 368 21.42 -4.08 2.67
N SER A 369 20.63 -3.08 3.09
CA SER A 369 19.66 -2.39 2.24
C SER A 369 20.26 -1.19 1.49
N GLY A 370 21.57 -0.94 1.62
CA GLY A 370 22.28 0.20 1.03
C GLY A 370 22.11 1.51 1.80
N ARG A 371 21.31 1.52 2.88
CA ARG A 371 21.04 2.73 3.67
C ARG A 371 22.04 2.86 4.80
N ARG A 372 22.55 4.06 5.05
CA ARG A 372 23.51 4.32 6.13
C ARG A 372 22.93 3.96 7.50
N ARG A 373 23.72 3.24 8.30
CA ARG A 373 23.32 2.82 9.66
C ARG A 373 23.28 4.04 10.59
N PRO A 374 22.23 4.19 11.41
CA PRO A 374 22.23 5.19 12.45
C PRO A 374 23.12 4.74 13.61
N VAL A 375 23.96 5.63 14.11
CA VAL A 375 24.84 5.43 15.28
C VAL A 375 24.49 6.47 16.33
N THR A 376 24.27 6.05 17.56
CA THR A 376 23.93 6.95 18.66
C THR A 376 25.11 7.84 19.04
N ILE A 377 24.85 9.14 19.16
CA ILE A 377 25.83 10.09 19.71
C ILE A 377 25.66 10.09 21.24
N ALA A 378 26.66 9.61 21.96
CA ALA A 378 26.61 9.56 23.43
C ALA A 378 26.54 10.98 24.05
N GLY A 379 25.74 11.15 25.10
CA GLY A 379 25.58 12.45 25.78
C GLY A 379 24.70 13.46 25.02
N SER A 380 24.00 13.01 23.98
CA SER A 380 23.12 13.85 23.15
C SER A 380 21.64 13.75 23.52
N GLU A 381 21.34 13.19 24.70
CA GLU A 381 19.99 12.99 25.22
C GLU A 381 19.27 14.34 25.39
N PHE A 382 18.01 14.40 24.98
CA PHE A 382 17.13 15.53 25.24
C PHE A 382 15.68 15.06 25.32
N ASP A 383 14.87 15.77 26.11
CA ASP A 383 13.45 15.46 26.24
C ASP A 383 12.65 16.32 25.25
N LEU A 384 11.81 15.68 24.44
CA LEU A 384 10.87 16.32 23.53
C LEU A 384 9.46 16.25 24.14
N PRO A 385 8.87 17.37 24.61
CA PRO A 385 7.50 17.39 25.11
C PRO A 385 6.50 17.00 24.02
N LEU A 386 5.65 16.02 24.31
CA LEU A 386 4.60 15.53 23.41
C LEU A 386 3.55 14.75 24.18
N SER A 387 2.32 14.75 23.71
CA SER A 387 1.18 14.09 24.37
C SER A 387 0.68 12.84 23.65
N VAL A 388 1.12 12.63 22.40
CA VAL A 388 0.81 11.43 21.61
C VAL A 388 2.04 10.99 20.83
N ALA A 389 2.33 9.69 20.84
CA ALA A 389 3.36 9.07 20.02
C ALA A 389 2.76 7.93 19.18
N VAL A 390 3.09 7.86 17.90
CA VAL A 390 2.70 6.75 17.02
C VAL A 390 3.94 6.03 16.51
N ILE A 391 4.04 4.74 16.79
CA ILE A 391 5.18 3.91 16.42
C ILE A 391 4.94 3.32 15.02
N ALA A 392 5.72 3.76 14.04
CA ALA A 392 5.61 3.41 12.63
C ALA A 392 6.93 2.80 12.09
N ILE A 393 7.50 1.84 12.82
CA ILE A 393 8.83 1.28 12.54
C ILE A 393 8.82 0.02 11.68
N GLY A 394 7.64 -0.48 11.31
CA GLY A 394 7.46 -1.66 10.48
C GLY A 394 6.51 -2.68 11.07
N THR A 395 6.27 -3.73 10.30
CA THR A 395 5.38 -4.84 10.64
C THR A 395 6.05 -6.18 10.31
N SER A 396 5.47 -7.26 10.80
CA SER A 396 5.95 -8.64 10.60
C SER A 396 4.83 -9.60 10.23
N ALA A 397 5.20 -10.79 9.79
CA ALA A 397 4.26 -11.85 9.45
C ALA A 397 3.49 -12.33 10.70
N ASN A 398 2.16 -12.44 10.58
CA ASN A 398 1.34 -13.12 11.56
C ASN A 398 1.52 -14.64 11.38
N PRO A 399 1.86 -15.42 12.42
CA PRO A 399 2.15 -16.86 12.31
C PRO A 399 0.91 -17.75 12.19
N LEU A 400 -0.30 -17.20 12.22
CA LEU A 400 -1.55 -17.98 12.34
C LEU A 400 -1.72 -19.04 11.24
N ILE A 401 -1.62 -18.66 9.96
CA ILE A 401 -1.78 -19.59 8.84
C ILE A 401 -0.68 -20.65 8.85
N GLN A 402 0.55 -20.22 9.11
CA GLN A 402 1.75 -21.06 9.17
C GLN A 402 1.61 -22.12 10.27
N SER A 403 1.07 -21.72 11.42
CA SER A 403 0.86 -22.62 12.58
C SER A 403 -0.25 -23.66 12.36
N THR A 404 -1.16 -23.42 11.41
CA THR A 404 -2.34 -24.28 11.14
C THR A 404 -2.27 -24.97 9.78
N THR A 405 -1.15 -24.82 9.06
CA THR A 405 -0.94 -25.40 7.73
C THR A 405 0.30 -26.28 7.73
N PRO A 406 0.18 -27.57 8.14
CA PRO A 406 1.30 -28.51 8.09
C PRO A 406 1.91 -28.59 6.68
N GLY A 407 3.25 -28.69 6.63
CA GLY A 407 4.00 -28.73 5.38
C GLY A 407 4.26 -27.38 4.70
N LEU A 408 3.87 -26.26 5.32
CA LEU A 408 4.17 -24.92 4.85
C LEU A 408 5.50 -24.40 5.46
N ALA A 409 6.52 -24.23 4.62
CA ALA A 409 7.84 -23.76 5.01
C ALA A 409 7.83 -22.25 5.25
N THR A 410 8.63 -21.83 6.24
CA THR A 410 8.78 -20.43 6.62
C THR A 410 10.22 -20.12 6.92
N ASN A 411 10.63 -18.89 6.63
CA ASN A 411 11.96 -18.43 7.06
C ASN A 411 12.00 -18.14 8.57
N LYS A 412 13.18 -17.77 9.09
CA LYS A 412 13.40 -17.46 10.52
C LYS A 412 12.54 -16.31 11.08
N ARG A 413 11.89 -15.53 10.22
CA ARG A 413 11.01 -14.41 10.58
C ARG A 413 9.52 -14.72 10.35
N ASN A 414 9.17 -16.00 10.17
CA ASN A 414 7.81 -16.50 9.92
C ASN A 414 7.16 -16.05 8.60
N TYR A 415 7.92 -15.46 7.66
CA TYR A 415 7.40 -15.24 6.31
C TYR A 415 7.35 -16.58 5.56
N ILE A 416 6.31 -16.75 4.73
CA ILE A 416 6.11 -17.97 3.94
C ILE A 416 7.20 -18.03 2.87
N GLU A 417 7.85 -19.20 2.75
CA GLU A 417 8.79 -19.44 1.66
C GLU A 417 8.01 -19.83 0.40
N ALA A 418 8.16 -19.01 -0.63
CA ALA A 418 7.56 -19.22 -1.94
C ALA A 418 8.56 -18.89 -3.05
N ASP A 419 8.47 -19.62 -4.16
CA ASP A 419 9.31 -19.37 -5.33
C ASP A 419 9.03 -17.99 -5.94
N VAL A 420 10.08 -17.24 -6.26
CA VAL A 420 9.97 -15.82 -6.67
C VAL A 420 9.24 -15.66 -8.00
N MET A 421 9.33 -16.65 -8.90
CA MET A 421 8.73 -16.57 -10.24
C MET A 421 7.33 -17.17 -10.28
N THR A 422 7.14 -18.31 -9.62
CA THR A 422 5.89 -19.09 -9.67
C THR A 422 4.98 -18.86 -8.47
N GLN A 423 5.50 -18.29 -7.37
CA GLN A 423 4.79 -18.09 -6.10
C GLN A 423 4.33 -19.41 -5.45
N ARG A 424 4.86 -20.57 -5.88
CA ARG A 424 4.59 -21.87 -5.29
C ARG A 424 5.24 -21.99 -3.93
N THR A 425 4.52 -22.50 -2.93
CA THR A 425 5.07 -22.78 -1.60
C THR A 425 5.63 -24.20 -1.52
N SER A 426 6.12 -24.62 -0.35
CA SER A 426 6.47 -26.02 -0.09
C SER A 426 5.26 -26.97 -0.09
N ARG A 427 4.04 -26.44 -0.04
CA ARG A 427 2.81 -27.22 0.00
C ARG A 427 2.13 -27.21 -1.37
N ARG A 428 1.96 -28.40 -1.96
CA ARG A 428 1.34 -28.57 -3.28
C ARG A 428 -0.08 -28.00 -3.31
N GLY A 429 -0.40 -27.25 -4.36
CA GLY A 429 -1.67 -26.56 -4.53
C GLY A 429 -1.80 -25.25 -3.73
N VAL A 430 -0.80 -24.88 -2.93
CA VAL A 430 -0.78 -23.65 -2.13
C VAL A 430 0.29 -22.69 -2.64
N PHE A 431 -0.14 -21.49 -2.97
CA PHE A 431 0.67 -20.38 -3.45
C PHE A 431 0.68 -19.27 -2.40
N ALA A 432 1.71 -18.42 -2.39
CA ALA A 432 1.76 -17.25 -1.51
C ALA A 432 2.47 -16.09 -2.19
N GLY A 433 2.03 -14.86 -1.93
CA GLY A 433 2.58 -13.68 -2.57
C GLY A 433 2.30 -12.37 -1.83
N GLY A 434 3.07 -11.34 -2.19
CA GLY A 434 3.05 -10.04 -1.53
C GLY A 434 3.80 -10.05 -0.19
N ASP A 435 3.39 -9.17 0.72
CA ASP A 435 4.16 -8.87 1.94
C ASP A 435 4.33 -10.08 2.88
N ILE A 436 3.49 -11.12 2.77
CA ILE A 436 3.64 -12.36 3.57
C ILE A 436 4.85 -13.21 3.12
N VAL A 437 5.40 -12.95 1.93
CA VAL A 437 6.61 -13.59 1.40
C VAL A 437 7.80 -12.65 1.50
N THR A 438 7.65 -11.40 1.03
CA THR A 438 8.78 -10.46 0.90
C THR A 438 9.07 -9.63 2.15
N GLY A 439 8.14 -9.58 3.11
CA GLY A 439 8.08 -8.49 4.08
C GLY A 439 7.47 -7.22 3.48
N SER A 440 7.18 -6.25 4.34
CA SER A 440 6.51 -5.00 3.99
C SER A 440 7.23 -4.30 2.82
N ALA A 441 6.53 -4.16 1.70
CA ALA A 441 7.07 -3.62 0.46
C ALA A 441 6.20 -2.47 -0.05
N THR A 442 5.78 -2.52 -1.32
CA THR A 442 4.91 -1.52 -1.95
C THR A 442 3.68 -2.22 -2.53
N VAL A 443 2.58 -1.47 -2.67
CA VAL A 443 1.32 -1.98 -3.26
C VAL A 443 1.58 -2.66 -4.60
N ILE A 444 2.39 -2.04 -5.46
CA ILE A 444 2.68 -2.56 -6.80
C ILE A 444 3.51 -3.85 -6.80
N LEU A 445 4.41 -4.03 -5.82
CA LEU A 445 5.15 -5.30 -5.67
C LEU A 445 4.21 -6.43 -5.21
N ALA A 446 3.28 -6.13 -4.31
CA ALA A 446 2.26 -7.08 -3.88
C ALA A 446 1.32 -7.47 -5.04
N MET A 447 0.93 -6.51 -5.88
CA MET A 447 0.15 -6.78 -7.09
C MET A 447 0.95 -7.62 -8.10
N GLY A 448 2.23 -7.30 -8.33
CA GLY A 448 3.10 -8.09 -9.19
C GLY A 448 3.23 -9.55 -8.73
N ALA A 449 3.32 -9.78 -7.42
CA ALA A 449 3.28 -11.12 -6.85
C ALA A 449 1.94 -11.83 -7.09
N GLY A 450 0.82 -11.14 -6.88
CA GLY A 450 -0.52 -11.67 -7.15
C GLY A 450 -0.71 -12.08 -8.62
N ARG A 451 -0.20 -11.26 -9.55
CA ARG A 451 -0.22 -11.54 -11.00
C ARG A 451 0.61 -12.76 -11.39
N ARG A 452 1.83 -12.89 -10.84
CA ARG A 452 2.66 -14.10 -11.01
C ARG A 452 2.00 -15.34 -10.43
N ALA A 453 1.35 -15.22 -9.27
CA ALA A 453 0.61 -16.31 -8.66
C ALA A 453 -0.60 -16.72 -9.51
N ALA A 454 -1.41 -15.78 -9.98
CA ALA A 454 -2.56 -16.08 -10.84
C ALA A 454 -2.17 -16.81 -12.12
N LYS A 455 -1.08 -16.38 -12.78
CA LYS A 455 -0.50 -17.10 -13.92
C LYS A 455 -0.13 -18.54 -13.55
N SER A 456 0.60 -18.71 -12.45
CA SER A 456 1.12 -20.02 -12.03
C SER A 456 0.04 -20.98 -11.53
N ILE A 457 -1.00 -20.44 -10.86
CA ILE A 457 -2.22 -21.17 -10.47
C ILE A 457 -2.95 -21.64 -11.73
N HIS A 458 -3.16 -20.77 -12.71
CA HIS A 458 -3.81 -21.17 -13.96
C HIS A 458 -3.03 -22.25 -14.70
N GLU A 459 -1.70 -22.14 -14.81
CA GLU A 459 -0.85 -23.18 -15.40
C GLU A 459 -0.94 -24.50 -14.62
N TYR A 460 -0.87 -24.46 -13.28
CA TYR A 460 -1.03 -25.63 -12.43
C TYR A 460 -2.38 -26.32 -12.63
N LEU A 461 -3.48 -25.57 -12.66
CA LEU A 461 -4.83 -26.10 -12.77
C LEU A 461 -5.18 -26.65 -14.16
N THR A 462 -4.51 -26.15 -15.21
CA THR A 462 -4.75 -26.57 -16.60
C THR A 462 -3.81 -27.68 -17.07
N THR A 463 -2.59 -27.72 -16.55
CA THR A 463 -1.57 -28.70 -16.98
C THR A 463 -1.28 -29.79 -15.94
N GLY A 464 -1.62 -29.55 -14.67
CA GLY A 464 -1.24 -30.40 -13.55
C GLY A 464 0.22 -30.24 -13.09
N SER A 465 1.02 -29.38 -13.75
CA SER A 465 2.44 -29.18 -13.42
C SER A 465 2.61 -28.40 -12.11
N TRP A 466 3.29 -29.00 -11.14
CA TRP A 466 3.73 -28.37 -9.89
C TRP A 466 5.20 -27.98 -9.94
#